data_AF-A0A2D4SHW1-F1
#
_entry.id   AF-A0A2D4SHW1-F1
#
_cell.length_a   1.000
_cell.length_b   1.000
_cell.length_c   1.000
_cell.angle_alpha   90.00
_cell.angle_beta   90.00
_cell.angle_gamma   90.00
#
_symmetry.space_group_name_H-M   'P 1'
#
loop_
_entity.id
_entity.type
_entity.pdbx_description
1 polymer ?
#
loop_
_entity_poly.entity_id
_entity_poly.type
_entity_poly.pdbx_seq_one_letter_code
_entity_poly.pdbx_strand_id
1 'polypeptide(L)'
;SSARLVACPGCYPTAVLTALLPVIKAGQVICEDLIIDAKSGVTGAGRSLKETNLFSEIAEGIAPYGIAHHRHAPEIEQELGFAAGLDNVTINFTPHLVPMNRGELVTIYAKTNGENADEIRSTLDRFYDDKPFVRIVGADETPASRHVRGSNYCHVGVYDDRVPNRVILVATLDNLVKGSSGQAIQNMNLMCGFEEKSGLTQLPLYP
;
A
#
# COMPACT_ATOMS: atom_id res chain seq x y z
N SER A 1 22.08 1.18 4.52
CA SER A 1 21.82 2.64 4.62
C SER A 1 22.71 3.21 5.72
N SER A 2 23.26 4.41 5.57
CA SER A 2 24.05 5.09 6.60
C SER A 2 23.23 6.03 7.50
N ALA A 3 21.90 6.07 7.33
CA ALA A 3 21.03 6.92 8.12
C ALA A 3 21.04 6.51 9.61
N ARG A 4 21.18 7.50 10.50
CA ARG A 4 21.12 7.31 11.97
C ARG A 4 19.69 7.32 12.52
N LEU A 5 18.77 7.93 11.78
CA LEU A 5 17.35 8.04 12.11
C LEU A 5 16.54 7.79 10.85
N VAL A 6 15.53 6.91 10.96
CA VAL A 6 14.60 6.61 9.88
C VAL A 6 13.18 6.79 10.41
N ALA A 7 12.39 7.62 9.74
CA ALA A 7 10.95 7.67 9.96
C ALA A 7 10.32 6.48 9.22
N CYS A 8 9.66 5.59 9.95
CA CYS A 8 8.93 4.50 9.31
C CYS A 8 7.67 5.07 8.64
N PRO A 9 7.41 4.72 7.37
CA PRO A 9 6.21 5.19 6.68
C PRO A 9 4.92 4.75 7.38
N GLY A 10 3.83 5.48 7.12
CA GLY A 10 2.50 5.03 7.47
C GLY A 10 2.09 3.75 6.72
N CYS A 11 1.09 3.03 7.25
CA CYS A 11 0.61 1.79 6.63
C CYS A 11 0.04 2.03 5.22
N TYR A 12 -0.98 2.90 5.08
CA TYR A 12 -1.56 3.24 3.77
C TYR A 12 -0.53 3.81 2.77
N PRO A 13 0.33 4.77 3.14
CA PRO A 13 1.43 5.22 2.30
C PRO A 13 2.28 4.07 1.79
N THR A 14 2.62 3.10 2.63
CA THR A 14 3.40 1.93 2.22
C THR A 14 2.71 1.17 1.08
N ALA A 15 1.43 0.84 1.20
CA ALA A 15 0.70 0.10 0.18
C ALA A 15 0.56 0.91 -1.14
N VAL A 16 0.16 2.18 -1.02
CA VAL A 16 -0.06 3.08 -2.17
C VAL A 16 1.23 3.34 -2.93
N LEU A 17 2.30 3.72 -2.23
CA LEU A 17 3.57 4.08 -2.84
C LEU A 17 4.28 2.86 -3.45
N THR A 18 4.10 1.67 -2.85
CA THR A 18 4.59 0.42 -3.47
C THR A 18 3.97 0.20 -4.85
N ALA A 19 2.68 0.48 -5.01
CA ALA A 19 1.99 0.31 -6.29
C ALA A 19 2.30 1.42 -7.31
N LEU A 20 2.49 2.67 -6.86
CA LEU A 20 2.53 3.83 -7.75
C LEU A 20 3.93 4.34 -8.09
N LEU A 21 4.90 4.29 -7.16
CA LEU A 21 6.19 4.95 -7.36
C LEU A 21 6.94 4.47 -8.62
N PRO A 22 7.03 3.16 -8.94
CA PRO A 22 7.77 2.72 -10.11
C PRO A 22 7.16 3.21 -11.43
N VAL A 23 5.82 3.18 -11.52
CA VAL A 23 5.07 3.46 -12.76
C VAL A 23 4.90 4.96 -13.00
N ILE A 24 4.88 5.77 -11.93
CA ILE A 24 4.96 7.23 -12.03
C ILE A 24 6.36 7.66 -12.47
N LYS A 25 7.42 7.08 -11.89
CA LYS A 25 8.81 7.37 -12.31
C LYS A 25 9.08 6.97 -13.77
N ALA A 26 8.37 5.94 -14.27
CA ALA A 26 8.41 5.53 -15.66
C ALA A 26 7.57 6.41 -16.59
N GLY A 27 6.79 7.36 -16.06
CA GLY A 27 5.91 8.23 -16.84
C GLY A 27 4.63 7.57 -17.36
N GLN A 28 4.30 6.36 -16.88
CA GLN A 28 3.15 5.58 -17.37
C GLN A 28 1.84 5.91 -16.63
N VAL A 29 1.94 6.35 -15.38
CA VAL A 29 0.80 6.81 -14.58
C VAL A 29 1.00 8.29 -14.26
N ILE A 30 -0.07 9.08 -14.39
CA ILE A 30 -0.05 10.51 -14.06
C ILE A 30 -0.68 10.77 -12.69
N CYS A 31 -0.25 11.85 -12.03
CA CYS A 31 -0.69 12.21 -10.69
C CYS A 31 -2.04 12.95 -10.63
N GLU A 32 -2.69 13.21 -11.78
CA GLU A 32 -3.97 13.90 -11.85
C GLU A 32 -5.15 12.94 -11.61
N ASP A 33 -6.12 13.36 -10.79
CA ASP A 33 -7.31 12.59 -10.42
C ASP A 33 -6.99 11.17 -9.91
N LEU A 34 -5.89 11.02 -9.16
CA LEU A 34 -5.57 9.79 -8.45
C LEU A 34 -6.59 9.55 -7.33
N ILE A 35 -7.35 8.46 -7.43
CA ILE A 35 -8.35 8.07 -6.44
C ILE A 35 -7.87 6.82 -5.72
N ILE A 36 -7.80 6.89 -4.39
CA ILE A 36 -7.36 5.81 -3.51
C ILE A 36 -8.50 5.50 -2.55
N ASP A 37 -9.14 4.36 -2.79
CA ASP A 37 -10.14 3.77 -1.91
C ASP A 37 -9.48 2.67 -1.08
N ALA A 38 -9.26 2.97 0.20
CA ALA A 38 -8.45 2.15 1.08
C ALA A 38 -9.28 1.48 2.17
N LYS A 39 -8.89 0.25 2.56
CA LYS A 39 -9.60 -0.60 3.52
C LYS A 39 -8.57 -1.12 4.52
N SER A 40 -8.83 -1.01 5.82
CA SER A 40 -7.91 -1.51 6.85
C SER A 40 -8.66 -2.20 7.98
N GLY A 41 -8.01 -3.21 8.57
CA GLY A 41 -8.46 -3.85 9.79
C GLY A 41 -8.31 -2.93 11.01
N VAL A 42 -9.08 -3.21 12.05
CA VAL A 42 -9.24 -2.32 13.21
C VAL A 42 -7.95 -2.13 14.01
N THR A 43 -6.99 -3.04 13.90
CA THR A 43 -5.69 -2.88 14.58
C THR A 43 -4.93 -1.62 14.15
N GLY A 44 -5.20 -1.06 12.96
CA GLY A 44 -4.65 0.22 12.52
C GLY A 44 -5.10 1.42 13.38
N ALA A 45 -6.25 1.31 14.06
CA ALA A 45 -6.76 2.33 14.98
C ALA A 45 -6.05 2.32 16.36
N GLY A 46 -5.18 1.33 16.61
CA GLY A 46 -4.42 1.17 17.84
C GLY A 46 -5.18 0.42 18.94
N ARG A 47 -4.57 0.37 20.13
CA ARG A 47 -5.08 -0.39 21.31
C ARG A 47 -5.82 0.49 22.33
N SER A 48 -6.00 1.78 22.06
CA SER A 48 -6.71 2.68 22.98
C SER A 48 -8.18 2.27 23.10
N LEU A 49 -8.72 2.31 24.32
CA LEU A 49 -10.14 2.09 24.57
C LEU A 49 -10.94 3.28 24.04
N LYS A 50 -11.67 3.06 22.95
CA LYS A 50 -12.59 4.01 22.33
C LYS A 50 -13.87 3.27 22.03
N GLU A 51 -15.01 3.89 22.28
CA GLU A 51 -16.33 3.30 22.00
C GLU A 51 -16.42 2.82 20.55
N THR A 52 -15.97 3.65 19.61
CA THR A 52 -15.92 3.34 18.17
C THR A 52 -15.09 2.12 17.79
N ASN A 53 -14.25 1.59 18.70
CA ASN A 53 -13.40 0.42 18.47
C ASN A 53 -13.88 -0.82 19.24
N LEU A 54 -15.00 -0.73 19.96
CA LEU A 54 -15.58 -1.89 20.63
C LEU A 54 -16.03 -2.92 19.59
N PHE A 55 -15.95 -4.21 19.96
CA PHE A 55 -16.29 -5.29 19.05
C PHE A 55 -17.69 -5.13 18.43
N SER A 56 -18.70 -4.78 19.25
CA SER A 56 -20.07 -4.60 18.78
C SER A 56 -20.29 -3.37 17.89
N GLU A 57 -19.42 -2.36 17.97
CA GLU A 57 -19.48 -1.18 17.10
C GLU A 57 -18.81 -1.42 15.74
N ILE A 58 -17.90 -2.40 15.68
CA ILE A 58 -17.12 -2.74 14.49
C ILE A 58 -17.73 -3.89 13.71
N ALA A 59 -18.20 -4.94 14.42
CA ALA A 59 -18.63 -6.17 13.79
C ALA A 59 -19.80 -5.96 12.82
N GLU A 60 -19.86 -6.79 11.77
CA GLU A 60 -20.96 -6.81 10.79
C GLU A 60 -21.16 -5.52 9.97
N GLY A 61 -20.22 -4.57 10.02
CA GLY A 61 -20.33 -3.30 9.27
C GLY A 61 -18.98 -2.75 8.80
N ILE A 62 -19.02 -1.86 7.81
CA ILE A 62 -17.87 -1.08 7.35
C ILE A 62 -18.22 0.41 7.43
N ALA A 63 -17.23 1.26 7.69
CA ALA A 63 -17.42 2.71 7.73
C ALA A 63 -16.22 3.48 7.16
N PRO A 64 -16.43 4.51 6.32
CA PRO A 64 -15.37 5.43 5.95
C PRO A 64 -14.99 6.33 7.14
N TYR A 65 -13.74 6.79 7.17
CA TYR A 65 -13.26 7.74 8.19
C TYR A 65 -12.20 8.67 7.60
N GLY A 66 -11.94 9.80 8.26
CA GLY A 66 -10.91 10.75 7.81
C GLY A 66 -11.11 11.28 6.38
N ILE A 67 -12.36 11.30 5.91
CA ILE A 67 -12.73 11.62 4.52
C ILE A 67 -12.19 13.00 4.15
N ALA A 68 -11.34 13.06 3.12
CA ALA A 68 -10.71 14.28 2.60
C ALA A 68 -9.71 15.00 3.54
N HIS A 69 -9.38 14.46 4.72
CA HIS A 69 -8.44 15.10 5.67
C HIS A 69 -7.60 14.11 6.48
N HIS A 70 -7.42 12.88 6.00
CA HIS A 70 -6.59 11.89 6.68
C HIS A 70 -5.11 12.27 6.65
N ARG A 71 -4.41 12.12 7.78
CA ARG A 71 -3.01 12.53 7.96
C ARG A 71 -1.99 11.82 7.08
N HIS A 72 -2.37 10.71 6.46
CA HIS A 72 -1.53 10.00 5.49
C HIS A 72 -1.60 10.59 4.08
N ALA A 73 -2.60 11.43 3.75
CA ALA A 73 -2.69 12.02 2.42
C ALA A 73 -1.47 12.89 2.09
N PRO A 74 -1.01 13.81 2.98
CA PRO A 74 0.19 14.60 2.71
C PRO A 74 1.48 13.75 2.56
N GLU A 75 1.59 12.63 3.28
CA GLU A 75 2.74 11.71 3.15
C GLU A 75 2.75 11.05 1.77
N ILE A 76 1.59 10.60 1.28
CA ILE A 76 1.45 10.05 -0.07
C ILE A 76 1.77 11.14 -1.11
N GLU A 77 1.14 12.31 -1.00
CA GLU A 77 1.33 13.43 -1.92
C GLU A 77 2.79 13.87 -2.01
N GLN A 78 3.50 13.94 -0.88
CA GLN A 78 4.93 14.26 -0.83
C GLN A 78 5.76 13.29 -1.69
N GLU A 79 5.62 11.98 -1.45
CA GLU A 79 6.44 10.98 -2.13
C GLU A 79 6.06 10.82 -3.61
N LEU A 80 4.78 10.99 -3.95
CA LEU A 80 4.33 11.05 -5.34
C LEU A 80 4.87 12.29 -6.06
N GLY A 81 4.89 13.45 -5.39
CA GLY A 81 5.46 14.69 -5.92
C GLY A 81 6.95 14.55 -6.24
N PHE A 82 7.73 13.97 -5.32
CA PHE A 82 9.15 13.67 -5.57
C PHE A 82 9.35 12.70 -6.73
N ALA A 83 8.50 11.68 -6.86
CA ALA A 83 8.59 10.70 -7.94
C ALA A 83 8.24 11.28 -9.31
N ALA A 84 7.26 12.18 -9.36
CA ALA A 84 6.78 12.82 -10.58
C ALA A 84 7.57 14.09 -10.96
N GLY A 85 8.40 14.62 -10.05
CA GLY A 85 9.04 15.93 -10.24
C GLY A 85 8.04 17.09 -10.20
N LEU A 86 6.98 16.95 -9.39
CA LEU A 86 5.92 17.95 -9.25
C LEU A 86 5.98 18.59 -7.86
N ASP A 87 5.84 19.91 -7.81
CA ASP A 87 5.81 20.66 -6.55
C ASP A 87 4.52 20.40 -5.76
N ASN A 88 3.42 20.09 -6.46
CA ASN A 88 2.12 19.85 -5.85
C ASN A 88 1.45 18.63 -6.49
N VAL A 89 1.05 17.68 -5.65
CA VAL A 89 0.19 16.55 -5.99
C VAL A 89 -0.98 16.58 -5.01
N THR A 90 -2.18 16.37 -5.52
CA THR A 90 -3.39 16.25 -4.69
C THR A 90 -4.06 14.93 -5.02
N ILE A 91 -4.33 14.13 -3.99
CA ILE A 91 -5.01 12.83 -4.15
C ILE A 91 -6.43 12.87 -3.59
N ASN A 92 -7.31 12.04 -4.13
CA ASN A 92 -8.53 11.67 -3.43
C ASN A 92 -8.25 10.41 -2.59
N PHE A 93 -8.22 10.54 -1.28
CA PHE A 93 -7.93 9.43 -0.37
C PHE A 93 -9.04 9.24 0.66
N THR A 94 -9.69 8.07 0.61
CA THR A 94 -10.75 7.69 1.56
C THR A 94 -10.44 6.33 2.18
N PRO A 95 -10.05 6.28 3.46
CA PRO A 95 -9.91 5.04 4.19
C PRO A 95 -11.24 4.55 4.79
N HIS A 96 -11.40 3.23 4.82
CA HIS A 96 -12.53 2.50 5.37
C HIS A 96 -12.04 1.53 6.43
N LEU A 97 -12.75 1.52 7.56
CA LEU A 97 -12.57 0.55 8.62
C LEU A 97 -13.39 -0.70 8.29
N VAL A 98 -12.74 -1.87 8.33
CA VAL A 98 -13.33 -3.17 7.94
C VAL A 98 -13.39 -4.09 9.16
N PRO A 99 -14.41 -4.96 9.30
CA PRO A 99 -14.63 -5.83 10.47
C PRO A 99 -13.69 -7.04 10.46
N MET A 100 -12.39 -6.75 10.44
CA MET A 100 -11.29 -7.71 10.54
C MET A 100 -10.17 -7.09 11.39
N ASN A 101 -9.37 -7.93 12.03
CA ASN A 101 -8.29 -7.43 12.89
C ASN A 101 -7.13 -6.84 12.09
N ARG A 102 -6.58 -7.62 11.15
CA ARG A 102 -5.36 -7.30 10.40
C ARG A 102 -5.63 -7.28 8.90
N GLY A 103 -4.80 -6.54 8.19
CA GLY A 103 -4.80 -6.46 6.74
C GLY A 103 -5.14 -5.05 6.27
N GLU A 104 -4.54 -4.67 5.17
CA GLU A 104 -4.81 -3.44 4.46
C GLU A 104 -4.92 -3.75 2.97
N LEU A 105 -5.91 -3.14 2.30
CA LEU A 105 -6.09 -3.24 0.87
C LEU A 105 -6.41 -1.86 0.31
N VAL A 106 -5.64 -1.41 -0.66
CA VAL A 106 -5.87 -0.17 -1.39
C VAL A 106 -6.28 -0.49 -2.82
N THR A 107 -7.35 0.13 -3.27
CA THR A 107 -7.77 0.14 -4.68
C THR A 107 -7.49 1.53 -5.22
N ILE A 108 -6.66 1.61 -6.25
CA ILE A 108 -6.16 2.86 -6.80
C ILE A 108 -6.64 2.96 -8.24
N TYR A 109 -7.35 4.03 -8.56
CA TYR A 109 -7.79 4.34 -9.91
C TYR A 109 -6.87 5.44 -10.44
N ALA A 110 -6.11 5.11 -11.49
CA ALA A 110 -5.03 5.95 -11.96
C ALA A 110 -5.08 6.13 -13.47
N LYS A 111 -5.03 7.38 -13.93
CA LYS A 111 -4.94 7.70 -15.35
C LYS A 111 -3.57 7.28 -15.90
N THR A 112 -3.54 6.83 -17.15
CA THR A 112 -2.34 6.50 -17.90
C THR A 112 -2.19 7.39 -19.13
N ASN A 113 -1.02 7.37 -19.77
CA ASN A 113 -0.78 8.03 -21.05
C ASN A 113 -1.11 7.13 -22.25
N GLY A 114 -1.99 6.13 -22.03
CA GLY A 114 -2.38 5.13 -23.02
C GLY A 114 -1.86 3.72 -22.71
N GLU A 115 -1.02 3.58 -21.68
CA GLU A 115 -0.55 2.28 -21.21
C GLU A 115 -1.70 1.42 -20.68
N ASN A 116 -1.68 0.14 -21.03
CA ASN A 116 -2.59 -0.88 -20.52
C ASN A 116 -2.01 -1.58 -19.28
N ALA A 117 -2.83 -2.40 -18.62
CA ALA A 117 -2.46 -3.11 -17.41
C ALA A 117 -1.24 -4.03 -17.55
N ASP A 118 -1.04 -4.66 -18.70
CA ASP A 118 0.09 -5.57 -18.92
C ASP A 118 1.42 -4.80 -19.02
N GLU A 119 1.42 -3.62 -19.65
CA GLU A 119 2.57 -2.73 -19.73
C GLU A 119 2.97 -2.17 -18.35
N ILE A 120 1.98 -1.78 -17.55
CA ILE A 120 2.17 -1.34 -16.16
C ILE A 120 2.70 -2.50 -15.31
N ARG A 121 2.09 -3.69 -15.42
CA ARG A 121 2.52 -4.90 -14.68
C ARG A 121 3.96 -5.26 -15.03
N SER A 122 4.33 -5.22 -16.31
CA SER A 122 5.69 -5.49 -16.77
C SER A 122 6.73 -4.53 -16.17
N THR A 123 6.39 -3.25 -16.00
CA THR A 123 7.26 -2.28 -15.32
C THR A 123 7.41 -2.61 -13.83
N LEU A 124 6.32 -2.95 -13.15
CA LEU A 124 6.36 -3.34 -11.75
C LEU A 124 7.16 -4.62 -11.53
N ASP A 125 6.95 -5.64 -12.38
CA ASP A 125 7.69 -6.91 -12.34
C ASP A 125 9.20 -6.66 -12.45
N ARG A 126 9.63 -5.90 -13.45
CA ARG A 126 11.05 -5.55 -13.62
C ARG A 126 11.61 -4.77 -12.44
N PHE A 127 10.82 -3.87 -11.85
CA PHE A 127 11.26 -3.06 -10.73
C PHE A 127 11.41 -3.88 -9.43
N TYR A 128 10.55 -4.89 -9.25
CA TYR A 128 10.49 -5.68 -8.02
C TYR A 128 11.13 -7.08 -8.12
N ASP A 129 11.70 -7.47 -9.26
CA ASP A 129 12.32 -8.79 -9.49
C ASP A 129 13.38 -9.17 -8.43
N ASP A 130 14.17 -8.20 -7.97
CA ASP A 130 15.19 -8.40 -6.93
C ASP A 130 14.70 -8.06 -5.51
N LYS A 131 13.43 -7.66 -5.35
CA LYS A 131 12.87 -7.17 -4.08
C LYS A 131 12.10 -8.27 -3.35
N PRO A 132 12.54 -8.69 -2.16
CA PRO A 132 12.02 -9.91 -1.54
C PRO A 132 10.57 -9.86 -1.06
N PHE A 133 10.06 -8.66 -0.81
CA PHE A 133 8.82 -8.47 -0.06
C PHE A 133 7.68 -7.92 -0.91
N VAL A 134 7.91 -7.62 -2.19
CA VAL A 134 6.85 -7.16 -3.08
C VAL A 134 6.63 -8.23 -4.14
N ARG A 135 5.38 -8.63 -4.34
CA ARG A 135 5.00 -9.59 -5.38
C ARG A 135 3.98 -8.96 -6.29
N ILE A 136 4.24 -8.98 -7.58
CA ILE A 136 3.25 -8.61 -8.58
C ILE A 136 2.50 -9.88 -8.94
N VAL A 137 1.18 -9.87 -8.77
CA VAL A 137 0.34 -11.03 -9.06
C VAL A 137 0.00 -11.08 -10.55
N GLY A 138 -0.30 -12.29 -11.05
CA GLY A 138 -0.68 -12.48 -12.45
C GLY A 138 -1.98 -11.77 -12.84
N ALA A 139 -2.22 -11.61 -14.13
CA ALA A 139 -3.41 -10.92 -14.67
C ALA A 139 -4.75 -11.52 -14.19
N ASP A 140 -4.78 -12.85 -14.02
CA ASP A 140 -5.96 -13.61 -13.59
C ASP A 140 -6.08 -13.74 -12.06
N GLU A 141 -5.14 -13.17 -11.29
CA GLU A 141 -5.14 -13.22 -9.84
C GLU A 141 -5.67 -11.93 -9.24
N THR A 142 -6.24 -12.00 -8.03
CA THR A 142 -6.64 -10.82 -7.25
C THR A 142 -5.99 -10.82 -5.88
N PRO A 143 -5.18 -9.80 -5.53
CA PRO A 143 -4.64 -9.66 -4.19
C PRO A 143 -5.77 -9.57 -3.16
N ALA A 144 -5.65 -10.32 -2.07
CA ALA A 144 -6.55 -10.23 -0.93
C ALA A 144 -5.73 -10.19 0.35
N SER A 145 -6.18 -9.41 1.33
CA SER A 145 -5.44 -9.17 2.58
C SER A 145 -5.09 -10.44 3.36
N ARG A 146 -5.91 -11.49 3.26
CA ARG A 146 -5.63 -12.81 3.83
C ARG A 146 -4.38 -13.49 3.24
N HIS A 147 -4.00 -13.17 2.00
CA HIS A 147 -2.82 -13.77 1.35
C HIS A 147 -1.49 -13.26 1.91
N VAL A 148 -1.51 -12.18 2.70
CA VAL A 148 -0.31 -11.52 3.25
C VAL A 148 -0.34 -11.41 4.79
N ARG A 149 -1.43 -11.86 5.42
CA ARG A 149 -1.66 -11.73 6.87
C ARG A 149 -0.52 -12.35 7.68
N GLY A 150 0.04 -11.60 8.62
CA GLY A 150 1.15 -12.01 9.48
C GLY A 150 2.54 -11.95 8.83
N SER A 151 2.64 -11.57 7.55
CA SER A 151 3.90 -11.57 6.80
C SER A 151 4.39 -10.17 6.45
N ASN A 152 5.66 -10.05 6.07
CA ASN A 152 6.23 -8.79 5.56
C ASN A 152 5.98 -8.57 4.06
N TYR A 153 5.15 -9.40 3.41
CA TYR A 153 4.87 -9.30 1.99
C TYR A 153 3.82 -8.20 1.68
N CYS A 154 3.97 -7.59 0.52
CA CYS A 154 3.00 -6.74 -0.15
C CYS A 154 2.70 -7.36 -1.53
N HIS A 155 1.44 -7.60 -1.84
CA HIS A 155 1.02 -8.08 -3.16
C HIS A 155 0.39 -6.93 -3.94
N VAL A 156 0.73 -6.80 -5.22
CA VAL A 156 0.21 -5.77 -6.13
C VAL A 156 -0.36 -6.42 -7.39
N GLY A 157 -1.58 -6.07 -7.76
CA GLY A 157 -2.23 -6.46 -9.02
C GLY A 157 -2.57 -5.23 -9.85
N VAL A 158 -2.66 -5.41 -11.17
CA VAL A 158 -2.98 -4.34 -12.13
C VAL A 158 -3.97 -4.85 -13.15
N TYR A 159 -5.02 -4.05 -13.38
CA TYR A 159 -6.15 -4.36 -14.26
C TYR A 159 -6.51 -3.16 -15.12
N ASP A 160 -6.99 -3.40 -16.33
CA ASP A 160 -7.54 -2.33 -17.17
C ASP A 160 -8.84 -1.82 -16.55
N ASP A 161 -9.02 -0.50 -16.54
CA ASP A 161 -10.31 0.09 -16.22
C ASP A 161 -11.22 0.03 -17.46
N ARG A 162 -12.53 -0.01 -17.23
CA ARG A 162 -13.53 0.21 -18.29
C ARG A 162 -13.48 1.64 -18.82
N VAL A 163 -13.01 2.58 -18.00
CA VAL A 163 -12.73 3.96 -18.39
C VAL A 163 -11.45 4.00 -19.23
N PRO A 164 -11.47 4.58 -20.45
CA PRO A 164 -10.27 4.69 -21.29
C PRO A 164 -9.11 5.42 -20.60
N ASN A 165 -7.88 5.03 -20.93
CA ASN A 165 -6.64 5.63 -20.40
C ASN A 165 -6.58 5.64 -18.87
N ARG A 166 -7.05 4.54 -18.26
CA ARG A 166 -7.03 4.35 -16.82
C ARG A 166 -6.79 2.89 -16.50
N VAL A 167 -6.05 2.67 -15.42
CA VAL A 167 -5.83 1.35 -14.83
C VAL A 167 -6.31 1.35 -13.38
N ILE A 168 -6.61 0.16 -12.89
CA ILE A 168 -6.90 -0.11 -11.49
C ILE A 168 -5.72 -0.89 -10.91
N LEU A 169 -5.06 -0.31 -9.91
CA LEU A 169 -4.05 -1.02 -9.12
C LEU A 169 -4.67 -1.46 -7.80
N VAL A 170 -4.39 -2.69 -7.39
CA VAL A 170 -4.77 -3.21 -6.08
C VAL A 170 -3.51 -3.60 -5.33
N ALA A 171 -3.26 -3.02 -4.16
CA ALA A 171 -2.15 -3.43 -3.31
C ALA A 171 -2.66 -3.87 -1.93
N THR A 172 -2.03 -4.89 -1.36
CA THR A 172 -2.39 -5.40 -0.04
C THR A 172 -1.19 -5.84 0.76
N LEU A 173 -1.21 -5.56 2.06
CA LEU A 173 -0.18 -5.90 3.04
C LEU A 173 -0.80 -6.18 4.42
N ASP A 174 -0.04 -6.74 5.36
CA ASP A 174 -0.42 -6.72 6.77
C ASP A 174 -0.05 -5.37 7.39
N ASN A 175 -1.06 -4.62 7.84
CA ASN A 175 -0.94 -3.26 8.37
C ASN A 175 -0.02 -3.15 9.61
N LEU A 176 0.15 -4.24 10.37
CA LEU A 176 1.03 -4.27 11.54
C LEU A 176 2.43 -4.78 11.21
N VAL A 177 2.61 -5.51 10.11
CA VAL A 177 3.91 -6.04 9.68
C VAL A 177 4.52 -5.13 8.62
N LYS A 178 4.26 -5.35 7.32
CA LYS A 178 4.83 -4.52 6.26
C LYS A 178 4.34 -3.07 6.33
N GLY A 179 3.13 -2.84 6.82
CA GLY A 179 2.60 -1.49 7.04
C GLY A 179 3.13 -0.81 8.32
N SER A 180 3.92 -1.49 9.15
CA SER A 180 4.42 -0.94 10.41
C SER A 180 5.70 -1.65 10.89
N SER A 181 5.60 -2.61 11.81
CA SER A 181 6.73 -3.11 12.60
C SER A 181 7.69 -3.98 11.78
N GLY A 182 7.18 -4.75 10.82
CA GLY A 182 8.01 -5.52 9.89
C GLY A 182 8.88 -4.62 9.02
N GLN A 183 8.32 -3.52 8.53
CA GLN A 183 9.08 -2.51 7.79
C GLN A 183 10.08 -1.75 8.68
N ALA A 184 9.75 -1.52 9.95
CA ALA A 184 10.70 -0.96 10.91
C ALA A 184 11.91 -1.89 11.14
N ILE A 185 11.69 -3.20 11.26
CA ILE A 185 12.76 -4.20 11.33
C ILE A 185 13.55 -4.27 10.01
N GLN A 186 12.87 -4.17 8.86
CA GLN A 186 13.53 -4.13 7.55
C GLN A 186 14.49 -2.93 7.45
N ASN A 187 14.03 -1.75 7.91
CA ASN A 187 14.86 -0.55 8.00
C ASN A 187 16.03 -0.74 8.98
N MET A 188 15.77 -1.31 10.16
CA MET A 188 16.80 -1.60 11.16
C MET A 188 17.88 -2.54 10.61
N ASN A 189 17.49 -3.60 9.91
CA ASN A 189 18.44 -4.53 9.29
C ASN A 189 19.41 -3.78 8.36
N LEU A 190 18.87 -2.91 7.50
CA LEU A 190 19.68 -2.09 6.58
C LEU A 190 20.53 -1.02 7.28
N MET A 191 20.10 -0.50 8.42
CA MET A 191 20.85 0.47 9.22
C MET A 191 21.99 -0.19 10.01
N CYS A 192 21.78 -1.41 10.49
CA CYS A 192 22.75 -2.16 11.29
C CYS A 192 23.67 -3.06 10.46
N GLY A 193 23.49 -3.12 9.13
CA GLY A 193 24.32 -3.94 8.25
C GLY A 193 23.97 -5.44 8.27
N PHE A 194 22.79 -5.80 8.76
CA PHE A 194 22.26 -7.16 8.63
C PHE A 194 21.66 -7.38 7.23
N GLU A 195 21.45 -8.64 6.85
CA GLU A 195 20.69 -8.94 5.65
C GLU A 195 19.27 -8.37 5.77
N GLU A 196 18.78 -7.70 4.74
CA GLU A 196 17.48 -7.02 4.73
C GLU A 196 16.32 -7.93 5.19
N LYS A 197 16.38 -9.22 4.84
CA LYS A 197 15.31 -10.20 5.11
C LYS A 197 15.37 -10.83 6.50
N SER A 198 16.39 -10.52 7.30
CA SER A 198 16.62 -11.15 8.60
C SER A 198 15.40 -11.01 9.52
N GLY A 199 14.85 -12.13 9.97
CA GLY A 199 13.69 -12.16 10.87
C GLY A 199 12.34 -11.78 10.21
N LEU A 200 12.28 -11.69 8.87
CA LEU A 200 11.11 -11.19 8.14
C LEU A 200 10.57 -12.17 7.08
N THR A 201 11.10 -13.39 7.02
CA THR A 201 10.74 -14.41 6.04
C THR A 201 9.58 -15.31 6.48
N GLN A 202 8.85 -14.94 7.55
CA GLN A 202 7.68 -15.68 7.96
C GLN A 202 6.63 -15.68 6.84
N LEU A 203 6.09 -16.88 6.57
CA LEU A 203 5.05 -17.04 5.57
C LEU A 203 3.71 -16.48 6.07
N PRO A 204 2.82 -16.06 5.16
CA PRO A 204 1.47 -15.65 5.52
C PRO A 204 0.73 -16.74 6.32
N LEU A 205 0.03 -16.32 7.39
CA LEU A 205 -0.82 -17.19 8.18
C LEU A 205 -2.21 -17.23 7.55
N TYR A 206 -2.50 -18.32 6.84
CA TYR A 206 -3.75 -18.58 6.13
C TYR A 206 -4.46 -19.83 6.68
N PRO A 207 -5.81 -19.89 6.75
CA PRO A 207 -6.78 -18.86 6.37
C PRO A 207 -6.92 -17.73 7.39
#